data_AF-A0A022QAK2-F1
#
_entry.id   AF-A0A022QAK2-F1
#
_cell.length_a   1.000
_cell.length_b   1.000
_cell.length_c   1.000
_cell.angle_alpha   90.00
_cell.angle_beta   90.00
_cell.angle_gamma   90.00
#
_symmetry.space_group_name_H-M   'P 1'
#
loop_
_entity.id
_entity.type
_entity.pdbx_description
1 polymer ?
#
loop_
_entity_poly.entity_id
_entity_poly.type
_entity_poly.pdbx_seq_one_letter_code
_entity_poly.pdbx_strand_id
1 'polypeptide(L)'
;LRVHCAEALGTPIVGDYKYGWFVHSKWKQMPRLDFEPTTGEPYKMRRPEGLDVQKGSVLSKVPLLHLHSREMVLPNIEKFIELHKHMSGNYNVDPELCAKPDILRFVVPMPKHMKISWNLMSSYLV
;
A
#
# COMPACT_ATOMS: atom_id res chain seq x y z
N LEU A 1 10.94 7.26 -3.33
CA LEU A 1 10.51 5.88 -2.97
C LEU A 1 10.89 4.86 -4.05
N ARG A 2 10.23 4.86 -5.21
CA ARG A 2 10.47 3.89 -6.29
C ARG A 2 11.94 3.68 -6.67
N VAL A 3 12.67 4.78 -6.92
CA VAL A 3 14.10 4.74 -7.23
C VAL A 3 14.93 4.21 -6.06
N HIS A 4 14.63 4.61 -4.81
CA HIS A 4 15.34 4.07 -3.65
C HIS A 4 15.15 2.55 -3.50
N CYS A 5 13.93 2.05 -3.70
CA CYS A 5 13.69 0.60 -3.66
C CYS A 5 14.44 -0.14 -4.77
N ALA A 6 14.44 0.40 -6.00
CA ALA A 6 15.13 -0.23 -7.13
C ALA A 6 16.66 -0.16 -7.01
N GLU A 7 17.21 1.04 -6.81
CA GLU A 7 18.65 1.30 -6.93
C GLU A 7 19.38 1.16 -5.59
N ALA A 8 18.81 1.66 -4.48
CA ALA A 8 19.49 1.64 -3.19
C ALA A 8 19.29 0.32 -2.46
N LEU A 9 18.11 -0.29 -2.57
CA LEU A 9 17.78 -1.55 -1.90
C LEU A 9 17.90 -2.78 -2.81
N GLY A 10 18.12 -2.60 -4.12
CA GLY A 10 18.15 -3.71 -5.09
C GLY A 10 16.84 -4.50 -5.18
N THR A 11 15.73 -3.97 -4.63
CA THR A 11 14.45 -4.65 -4.46
C THR A 11 13.33 -3.77 -5.03
N PRO A 12 13.17 -3.71 -6.36
CA PRO A 12 12.17 -2.87 -6.99
C PRO A 12 10.75 -3.28 -6.58
N ILE A 13 9.87 -2.28 -6.46
CA ILE A 13 8.46 -2.49 -6.09
C ILE A 13 7.76 -3.31 -7.18
N VAL A 14 6.91 -4.26 -6.77
CA VAL A 14 6.09 -5.07 -7.68
C VAL A 14 5.26 -4.18 -8.60
N GLY A 15 5.30 -4.45 -9.90
CA GLY A 15 4.64 -3.67 -10.95
C GLY A 15 5.35 -2.38 -11.34
N ASP A 16 6.55 -2.12 -10.83
CA ASP A 16 7.37 -0.98 -11.27
C ASP A 16 8.22 -1.35 -12.49
N TYR A 17 7.60 -1.32 -13.66
CA TYR A 17 8.28 -1.60 -14.93
C TYR A 17 9.30 -0.53 -15.34
N LYS A 18 9.21 0.69 -14.79
CA LYS A 18 10.10 1.79 -15.17
C LYS A 18 11.47 1.65 -14.52
N TYR A 19 11.50 1.41 -13.21
CA TYR A 19 12.76 1.33 -12.45
C TYR A 19 13.15 -0.12 -12.13
N GLY A 20 12.20 -1.06 -12.15
CA GLY A 20 12.43 -2.48 -11.92
C GLY A 20 12.46 -3.33 -13.19
N TRP A 21 12.71 -2.74 -14.37
CA TRP A 21 12.59 -3.42 -15.67
C TRP A 21 13.35 -4.74 -15.73
N PHE A 22 14.60 -4.79 -15.26
CA PHE A 22 15.41 -6.02 -15.30
C PHE A 22 14.75 -7.18 -14.53
N VAL A 23 14.20 -6.91 -13.34
CA VAL A 23 13.51 -7.92 -12.53
C VAL A 23 12.16 -8.27 -13.16
N HIS A 24 11.41 -7.27 -13.62
CA HIS A 24 10.06 -7.47 -14.17
C HIS A 24 10.06 -8.09 -15.57
N SER A 25 11.11 -7.90 -16.37
CA SER A 25 11.28 -8.57 -17.67
C SER A 25 11.52 -10.08 -17.51
N LYS A 26 12.10 -10.48 -16.37
CA LYS A 26 12.29 -11.86 -15.94
C LYS A 26 11.13 -12.38 -15.08
N TRP A 27 10.08 -11.56 -14.89
CA TRP A 27 8.87 -11.94 -14.17
C TRP A 27 8.12 -13.00 -14.97
N LYS A 28 8.56 -14.23 -14.81
CA LYS A 28 7.73 -15.41 -15.03
C LYS A 28 6.76 -15.41 -13.84
N GLN A 29 5.47 -15.67 -14.08
CA GLN A 29 4.55 -15.98 -12.97
C GLN A 29 5.32 -16.91 -12.03
N MET A 30 5.41 -16.54 -10.74
CA MET A 30 6.12 -17.31 -9.69
C MET A 30 6.03 -18.80 -10.01
N PRO A 31 7.15 -19.56 -9.93
CA PRO A 31 7.18 -20.94 -10.39
C PRO A 31 5.94 -21.60 -9.85
N ARG A 32 5.08 -22.04 -10.78
CA ARG A 32 4.01 -22.95 -10.44
C ARG A 32 4.75 -24.15 -9.91
N LEU A 33 4.91 -24.24 -8.59
CA LEU A 33 4.88 -25.52 -7.96
C LEU A 33 3.53 -26.04 -8.40
N ASP A 34 3.52 -26.76 -9.53
CA ASP A 34 2.31 -27.32 -10.10
C ASP A 34 1.63 -28.22 -9.06
N PHE A 35 2.31 -28.52 -7.94
CA PHE A 35 1.94 -29.35 -6.80
C PHE A 35 2.32 -28.71 -5.45
N GLU A 36 1.44 -28.79 -4.46
CA GLU A 36 1.71 -28.35 -3.08
C GLU A 36 2.71 -29.31 -2.37
N PRO A 37 3.78 -28.82 -1.71
CA PRO A 37 4.86 -29.67 -1.17
C PRO A 37 4.40 -30.67 -0.10
N THR A 38 3.33 -30.33 0.63
CA THR A 38 2.85 -31.11 1.78
C THR A 38 1.83 -32.18 1.36
N THR A 39 1.06 -31.91 0.31
CA THR A 39 -0.07 -32.75 -0.10
C THR A 39 0.18 -33.46 -1.43
N GLY A 40 1.14 -32.99 -2.24
CA GLY A 40 1.40 -33.51 -3.58
C GLY A 40 0.26 -33.23 -4.57
N GLU A 41 -0.79 -32.51 -4.16
CA GLU A 41 -1.93 -32.19 -5.00
C GLU A 41 -1.59 -31.03 -5.92
N PRO A 42 -2.08 -31.05 -7.18
CA PRO A 42 -1.78 -29.97 -8.09
C PRO A 42 -2.32 -28.66 -7.53
N TYR A 43 -1.50 -27.61 -7.51
CA TYR A 43 -1.96 -26.26 -7.19
C TYR A 43 -3.05 -25.95 -8.20
N LYS A 44 -4.31 -25.98 -7.76
CA LYS A 44 -5.46 -25.80 -8.65
C LYS A 44 -5.30 -24.44 -9.32
N MET A 45 -4.90 -24.43 -10.60
CA MET A 45 -4.95 -23.22 -11.43
C MET A 45 -6.37 -22.67 -11.56
N ARG A 46 -7.38 -23.49 -11.19
CA ARG A 46 -8.71 -23.01 -10.87
C ARG A 46 -8.71 -22.37 -9.49
N ARG A 47 -8.82 -21.04 -9.53
CA ARG A 47 -9.31 -20.17 -8.45
C ARG A 47 -10.34 -20.91 -7.59
N PRO A 48 -10.39 -20.67 -6.28
CA PRO A 48 -11.60 -20.94 -5.50
C PRO A 48 -12.80 -20.38 -6.28
N GLU A 49 -13.82 -21.21 -6.53
CA GLU A 49 -15.01 -20.79 -7.24
C GLU A 49 -15.60 -19.54 -6.56
N GLY A 50 -15.79 -18.47 -7.34
CA GLY A 50 -16.29 -17.18 -6.84
C GLY A 50 -15.25 -16.05 -6.70
N LEU A 51 -13.94 -16.28 -6.93
CA LEU A 51 -12.95 -15.20 -6.90
C LEU A 51 -12.72 -14.57 -8.29
N ASP A 52 -13.23 -13.37 -8.49
CA ASP A 52 -13.02 -12.57 -9.70
C ASP A 52 -11.51 -12.30 -9.89
N VAL A 53 -10.94 -12.57 -11.07
CA VAL A 53 -9.53 -12.22 -11.34
C VAL A 53 -9.43 -10.73 -11.46
N GLN A 54 -8.99 -10.13 -10.36
CA GLN A 54 -8.54 -8.77 -10.40
C GLN A 54 -7.16 -8.73 -11.00
N LYS A 55 -7.09 -8.13 -12.18
CA LYS A 55 -5.85 -7.81 -12.89
C LYS A 55 -4.95 -7.00 -11.96
N GLY A 56 -3.65 -7.27 -12.02
CA GLY A 56 -2.64 -6.45 -11.37
C GLY A 56 -2.09 -6.96 -10.05
N SER A 57 -2.54 -8.12 -9.54
CA SER A 57 -1.91 -8.79 -8.39
C SER A 57 -0.58 -9.45 -8.77
N VAL A 58 0.17 -9.97 -7.80
CA VAL A 58 1.44 -10.71 -8.01
C VAL A 58 1.29 -11.96 -8.90
N LEU A 59 0.09 -12.53 -8.98
CA LEU A 59 -0.21 -13.67 -9.87
C LEU A 59 -0.45 -13.24 -11.32
N SER A 60 -0.64 -11.94 -11.57
CA SER A 60 -0.89 -11.43 -12.92
C SER A 60 0.39 -11.49 -13.76
N LYS A 61 0.23 -11.72 -15.08
CA LYS A 61 1.33 -11.59 -16.04
C LYS A 61 1.93 -10.18 -16.04
N VAL A 62 1.07 -9.19 -15.81
CA VAL A 62 1.43 -7.78 -15.67
C VAL A 62 0.88 -7.27 -14.33
N PRO A 63 1.62 -7.38 -13.22
CA PRO A 63 1.23 -6.75 -11.97
C PRO A 63 1.12 -5.22 -12.11
N LEU A 64 0.16 -4.63 -11.39
CA LEU A 64 0.06 -3.18 -11.22
C LEU A 64 1.07 -2.73 -10.16
N LEU A 65 1.36 -1.44 -10.13
CA LEU A 65 2.27 -0.88 -9.13
C LEU A 65 1.75 -1.14 -7.71
N HIS A 66 2.58 -1.77 -6.88
CA HIS A 66 2.30 -2.02 -5.47
C HIS A 66 2.84 -0.90 -4.58
N LEU A 67 2.46 0.36 -4.89
CA LEU A 67 2.73 1.52 -4.05
C LEU A 67 1.42 2.24 -3.69
N HIS A 68 1.13 2.40 -2.40
CA HIS A 68 -0.12 2.97 -1.89
C HIS A 68 0.16 3.95 -0.75
N SER A 69 -0.40 5.15 -0.83
CA SER A 69 -0.35 6.12 0.25
C SER A 69 -1.39 5.75 1.31
N ARG A 70 -0.98 4.96 2.30
CA ARG A 70 -1.88 4.40 3.32
C ARG A 70 -2.41 5.46 4.29
N GLU A 71 -1.55 6.34 4.76
CA GLU A 71 -1.84 7.22 5.88
C GLU A 71 -1.24 8.60 5.64
N MET A 72 -2.00 9.63 6.00
CA MET A 72 -1.57 11.02 5.99
C MET A 72 -1.97 11.67 7.31
N VAL A 73 -1.02 12.37 7.93
CA VAL A 73 -1.19 13.04 9.21
C VAL A 73 -0.93 14.53 8.97
N LEU A 74 -1.94 15.35 9.16
CA LEU A 74 -1.88 16.79 8.91
C LEU A 74 -2.28 17.57 10.18
N PRO A 75 -1.70 18.76 10.41
CA PRO A 75 -2.25 19.67 11.40
C PRO A 75 -3.66 20.12 11.00
N ASN A 76 -4.56 20.32 11.97
CA ASN A 76 -5.86 20.91 11.71
C ASN A 76 -5.70 22.41 11.39
N ILE A 77 -5.71 22.72 10.09
CA ILE A 77 -5.51 24.08 9.57
C ILE A 77 -6.66 25.02 9.99
N GLU A 78 -7.89 24.51 10.14
CA GLU A 78 -9.04 25.30 10.55
C GLU A 78 -8.82 25.92 11.93
N LYS A 79 -8.44 25.08 12.90
CA LYS A 79 -8.09 25.54 14.26
C LYS A 79 -6.90 26.48 14.28
N PHE A 80 -5.91 26.26 13.41
CA PHE A 80 -4.78 27.17 13.29
C PHE A 80 -5.20 28.56 12.77
N ILE A 81 -6.12 28.62 11.79
CA ILE A 81 -6.66 29.87 11.26
C ILE A 81 -7.49 30.60 12.32
N GLU A 82 -8.32 29.88 13.09
CA GLU A 82 -9.10 30.45 14.20
C GLU A 82 -8.19 31.06 15.28
N LEU A 83 -7.19 30.30 15.73
CA LEU A 83 -6.21 30.78 16.70
C LEU A 83 -5.50 32.05 16.21
N HIS A 84 -5.09 32.09 14.93
CA HIS A 84 -4.41 33.25 14.35
C HIS A 84 -5.33 34.50 14.29
N LYS A 85 -6.61 34.33 13.91
CA LYS A 85 -7.60 35.42 13.93
C LYS A 85 -7.84 35.95 15.34
N HIS A 86 -7.92 35.08 16.35
CA HIS A 86 -8.08 35.49 17.74
C HIS A 86 -6.87 36.25 18.28
N MET A 87 -5.65 35.82 17.97
CA MET A 87 -4.43 36.54 18.37
C MET A 87 -4.33 37.94 17.73
N SER A 88 -4.82 38.12 16.51
CA SER A 88 -4.81 39.43 15.84
C SER A 88 -5.87 40.41 16.37
N GLY A 89 -6.85 39.94 17.16
CA GLY A 89 -8.05 40.69 17.55
C GLY A 89 -8.12 41.20 18.99
N ASN A 90 -7.10 40.96 19.84
CA ASN A 90 -7.13 41.33 21.28
C ASN A 90 -8.31 40.73 22.08
N TYR A 91 -8.86 39.58 21.66
CA TYR A 91 -9.84 38.84 22.46
C TYR A 91 -9.12 37.78 23.32
N ASN A 92 -9.56 37.62 24.57
CA ASN A 92 -9.06 36.57 25.47
C ASN A 92 -9.16 35.21 24.75
N VAL A 93 -8.01 34.58 24.49
CA VAL A 93 -7.93 33.27 23.84
C VAL A 93 -8.50 32.25 24.79
N ASP A 94 -9.50 31.49 24.35
CA ASP A 94 -10.06 30.38 25.13
C ASP A 94 -8.93 29.36 25.43
N PRO A 95 -8.63 29.04 26.70
CA PRO A 95 -7.62 28.05 27.06
C PRO A 95 -7.83 26.69 26.39
N GLU A 96 -9.07 26.30 26.05
CA GLU A 96 -9.35 25.05 25.34
C GLU A 96 -8.85 25.05 23.89
N LEU A 97 -8.86 26.20 23.20
CA LEU A 97 -8.33 26.37 21.85
C LEU A 97 -6.79 26.19 21.80
N CYS A 98 -6.12 26.38 22.93
CA CYS A 98 -4.66 26.27 23.06
C CYS A 98 -4.19 24.88 23.57
N ALA A 99 -5.12 24.00 23.97
CA ALA A 99 -4.80 22.87 24.85
C ALA A 99 -4.28 21.59 24.15
N LYS A 100 -4.21 21.51 22.81
CA LYS A 100 -3.46 20.45 22.07
C LYS A 100 -3.44 20.75 20.56
N PRO A 101 -2.36 20.40 19.84
CA PRO A 101 -2.41 20.37 18.38
C PRO A 101 -3.43 19.32 17.96
N ASP A 102 -4.52 19.77 17.34
CA ASP A 102 -5.49 18.87 16.74
C ASP A 102 -4.90 18.32 15.44
N ILE A 103 -4.63 17.02 15.43
CA ILE A 103 -3.99 16.35 14.32
C ILE A 103 -5.06 15.56 13.57
N LEU A 104 -5.22 15.87 12.28
CA LEU A 104 -6.11 15.14 11.38
C LEU A 104 -5.37 13.93 10.81
N ARG A 105 -5.95 12.75 11.01
CA ARG A 105 -5.39 11.47 10.56
C ARG A 105 -6.30 10.86 9.50
N PHE A 106 -5.79 10.73 8.29
CA PHE A 106 -6.47 10.12 7.16
C PHE A 106 -5.86 8.76 6.87
N VAL A 107 -6.66 7.70 6.93
CA VAL A 107 -6.22 6.33 6.63
C VAL A 107 -7.07 5.75 5.51
N VAL A 108 -6.42 5.28 4.45
CA VAL A 108 -7.09 4.74 3.26
C VAL A 108 -6.91 3.22 3.23
N PRO A 109 -8.00 2.43 3.03
CA PRO A 109 -7.91 0.98 2.93
C PRO A 109 -7.04 0.55 1.74
N MET A 110 -6.47 -0.65 1.85
CA MET A 110 -5.60 -1.19 0.81
C MET A 110 -6.38 -1.42 -0.51
N PRO A 111 -5.85 -0.99 -1.66
CA PRO A 111 -6.42 -1.32 -2.97
C PRO A 111 -6.58 -2.82 -3.16
N LYS A 112 -7.61 -3.21 -3.92
CA LYS A 112 -8.02 -4.61 -4.00
C LYS A 112 -6.91 -5.53 -4.57
N HIS A 113 -6.15 -5.10 -5.58
CA HIS A 113 -5.06 -5.90 -6.17
C HIS A 113 -3.92 -6.14 -5.18
N MET A 114 -3.60 -5.14 -4.36
CA MET A 114 -2.60 -5.26 -3.30
C MET A 114 -3.10 -6.14 -2.17
N LYS A 115 -4.38 -6.06 -1.81
CA LYS A 115 -4.98 -6.90 -0.76
C LYS A 115 -4.92 -8.38 -1.13
N ILE A 116 -5.18 -8.70 -2.40
CA ILE A 116 -5.03 -10.07 -2.93
C ILE A 116 -3.57 -10.52 -2.84
N SER A 117 -2.63 -9.69 -3.32
CA SER A 117 -1.20 -10.00 -3.23
C SER A 117 -0.72 -10.18 -1.80
N TRP A 118 -1.17 -9.33 -0.87
CA TRP A 118 -0.85 -9.40 0.55
C TRP A 118 -1.33 -10.72 1.14
N ASN A 119 -2.62 -11.04 1.00
CA ASN A 119 -3.20 -12.27 1.55
C ASN A 119 -2.46 -13.51 1.04
N LEU A 120 -2.12 -13.54 -0.25
CA LEU A 120 -1.37 -14.63 -0.86
C LEU A 120 0.07 -14.72 -0.33
N MET A 121 0.79 -13.61 -0.22
CA MET A 121 2.18 -13.65 0.24
C MET A 121 2.30 -13.88 1.75
N SER A 122 1.36 -13.36 2.53
CA SER A 122 1.33 -13.56 3.98
C SER A 122 1.08 -15.01 4.38
N SER A 123 0.38 -15.80 3.53
CA SER A 123 0.16 -17.22 3.81
C SER A 123 1.40 -18.09 3.62
N TYR A 124 2.43 -17.62 2.90
CA TYR A 124 3.68 -18.36 2.70
C TYR A 124 4.75 -18.05 3.77
N LEU A 125 4.47 -17.13 4.71
CA LEU A 125 5.40 -16.70 5.77
C LEU A 125 5.22 -17.47 7.09
N VAL A 126 4.86 -18.76 7.02
CA VAL A 126 4.81 -19.66 8.20
C VAL A 126 6.21 -20.00 8.68
#